data_AF-A0A0L0EWC8-F1
#
_entry.id   AF-A0A0L0EWC8-F1
#
_cell.length_a   1.000
_cell.length_b   1.000
_cell.length_c   1.000
_cell.angle_alpha   90.00
_cell.angle_beta   90.00
_cell.angle_gamma   90.00
#
_symmetry.space_group_name_H-M   'P 1'
#
loop_
_entity.id
_entity.type
_entity.pdbx_description
1 polymer ?
#
loop_
_entity_poly.entity_id
_entity_poly.type
_entity_poly.pdbx_seq_one_letter_code
_entity_poly.pdbx_strand_id
1 'polypeptide(L)'
;MKKIISLVLVFLLAFGVFAAISMPASIVLQLSQGSLPRALAIGAVSGSVWEGRISEVRYENVQLNDVTWQLNGWGLLTGQLQGKVRFGSPRALDEISGSSNFSVSLLDQAAQLDDATLRFSVEQAMQQVTLPLPVDAKGRV
;
A
#
# COMPACT_ATOMS: atom_id res chain seq x y z
N MET A 1 23.91 40.35 -7.92
CA MET A 1 23.53 39.50 -6.75
C MET A 1 22.09 38.97 -6.82
N LYS A 2 21.05 39.78 -7.13
CA LYS A 2 19.65 39.29 -7.30
C LYS A 2 19.47 38.15 -8.32
N LYS A 3 20.19 38.17 -9.44
CA LYS A 3 20.12 37.13 -10.48
C LYS A 3 20.64 35.76 -10.00
N ILE A 4 21.67 35.75 -9.16
CA ILE A 4 22.26 34.52 -8.61
C ILE A 4 21.31 33.93 -7.56
N ILE A 5 20.73 34.75 -6.70
CA ILE A 5 19.74 34.32 -5.70
C ILE A 5 18.50 33.72 -6.38
N SER A 6 18.00 34.37 -7.44
CA SER A 6 16.89 33.82 -8.23
C SER A 6 17.23 32.49 -8.88
N LEU A 7 18.46 32.32 -9.38
CA LEU A 7 18.89 31.08 -10.03
C LEU A 7 19.07 29.94 -9.02
N VAL A 8 19.62 30.22 -7.83
CA VAL A 8 19.73 29.26 -6.74
C VAL A 8 18.35 28.84 -6.24
N LEU A 9 17.40 29.78 -6.13
CA LEU A 9 16.03 29.46 -5.70
C LEU A 9 15.33 28.54 -6.70
N VAL A 10 15.43 28.84 -8.00
CA VAL A 10 14.87 27.99 -9.07
C VAL A 10 15.54 26.62 -9.07
N PHE A 11 16.86 26.56 -8.88
CA PHE A 11 17.59 25.31 -8.77
C PHE A 11 17.11 24.46 -7.59
N LEU A 12 16.95 25.04 -6.39
CA LEU A 12 16.45 24.32 -5.21
C LEU A 12 15.02 23.81 -5.40
N LEU A 13 14.14 24.63 -5.99
CA LEU A 13 12.77 24.22 -6.31
C LEU A 13 12.76 23.06 -7.32
N ALA A 14 13.49 23.19 -8.42
CA ALA A 14 13.58 22.16 -9.44
C ALA A 14 14.17 20.87 -8.88
N PHE A 15 15.24 20.98 -8.08
CA PHE A 15 15.87 19.85 -7.40
C PHE A 15 14.89 19.15 -6.46
N GLY A 16 14.14 19.90 -5.64
CA GLY A 16 13.14 19.33 -4.73
C GLY A 16 12.04 18.58 -5.46
N VAL A 17 11.52 19.15 -6.55
CA VAL A 17 10.51 18.49 -7.40
C VAL A 17 11.08 17.22 -8.04
N PHE A 18 12.28 17.28 -8.60
CA PHE A 18 12.91 16.12 -9.25
C PHE A 18 13.22 15.00 -8.26
N ALA A 19 13.69 15.36 -7.06
CA ALA A 19 13.95 14.42 -5.99
C ALA A 19 12.66 13.74 -5.53
N ALA A 20 11.56 14.47 -5.38
CA ALA A 20 10.26 13.90 -5.03
C ALA A 20 9.74 12.94 -6.11
N ILE A 21 9.88 13.30 -7.39
CA ILE A 21 9.44 12.45 -8.52
C ILE A 21 10.29 11.18 -8.61
N SER A 22 11.61 11.30 -8.43
CA SER A 22 12.56 10.20 -8.67
C SER A 22 12.82 9.34 -7.43
N MET A 23 12.10 9.58 -6.32
CA MET A 23 12.37 8.91 -5.05
C MET A 23 12.11 7.40 -5.16
N PRO A 24 13.13 6.54 -4.95
CA PRO A 24 12.93 5.10 -4.92
C PRO A 24 12.14 4.67 -3.69
N ALA A 25 11.22 3.73 -3.87
CA ALA A 25 10.40 3.19 -2.78
C ALA A 25 11.25 2.56 -1.66
N SER A 26 12.39 1.96 -2.04
CA SER A 26 13.31 1.30 -1.12
C SER A 26 13.88 2.25 -0.07
N ILE A 27 14.14 3.51 -0.41
CA ILE A 27 14.67 4.51 0.52
C ILE A 27 13.61 4.89 1.56
N VAL A 28 12.36 5.12 1.13
CA VAL A 28 11.26 5.45 2.04
C VAL A 28 11.03 4.32 3.03
N LEU A 29 11.04 3.07 2.55
CA LEU A 29 10.83 1.92 3.42
C LEU A 29 11.98 1.72 4.40
N GLN A 30 13.23 1.95 4.00
CA GLN A 30 14.37 1.92 4.93
C GLN A 30 14.25 2.97 6.03
N LEU A 31 13.78 4.17 5.69
CA LEU A 31 13.54 5.24 6.67
C LEU A 31 12.36 4.93 7.60
N SER A 32 11.35 4.20 7.12
CA SER A 32 10.17 3.80 7.91
C SER A 32 10.35 2.50 8.70
N GLN A 33 11.46 1.77 8.55
CA GLN A 33 11.72 0.55 9.33
C GLN A 33 11.60 0.77 10.84
N GLY A 34 11.93 1.96 11.35
CA GLY A 34 11.79 2.30 12.77
C GLY A 34 10.35 2.43 13.29
N SER A 35 9.37 2.62 12.40
CA SER A 35 7.94 2.76 12.75
C SER A 35 7.09 1.54 12.37
N LEU A 36 7.69 0.53 11.73
CA LEU A 36 6.98 -0.69 11.35
C LEU A 36 6.95 -1.69 12.53
N PRO A 37 5.85 -2.42 12.74
CA PRO A 37 5.77 -3.47 13.75
C PRO A 37 6.86 -4.53 13.50
N ARG A 38 7.55 -5.00 14.55
CA ARG A 38 8.60 -6.04 14.41
C ARG A 38 8.10 -7.35 13.80
N ALA A 39 6.79 -7.59 13.85
CA ALA A 39 6.14 -8.77 13.28
C ALA A 39 5.83 -8.65 11.77
N LEU A 40 6.10 -7.48 11.17
CA LEU A 40 5.89 -7.24 9.75
C LEU A 40 7.16 -7.60 8.97
N ALA A 41 7.11 -8.68 8.19
CA ALA A 41 8.17 -9.04 7.26
C ALA A 41 7.83 -8.53 5.86
N ILE A 42 8.70 -7.71 5.30
CA ILE A 42 8.55 -7.13 3.96
C ILE A 42 9.60 -7.77 3.05
N GLY A 43 9.16 -8.24 1.89
CA GLY A 43 9.99 -8.84 0.86
C GLY A 43 10.74 -7.82 0.00
N ALA A 44 11.10 -8.23 -1.22
CA ALA A 44 11.82 -7.38 -2.16
C ALA A 44 10.93 -6.22 -2.63
N VAL A 45 11.49 -5.01 -2.65
CA VAL A 45 10.80 -3.80 -3.06
C VAL A 45 11.44 -3.24 -4.31
N SER A 46 10.61 -2.89 -5.29
CA SER A 46 11.03 -2.34 -6.58
C SER A 46 10.16 -1.16 -6.96
N GLY A 47 10.74 -0.24 -7.73
CA GLY A 47 10.06 0.95 -8.23
C GLY A 47 10.28 2.22 -7.40
N SER A 48 9.40 3.19 -7.62
CA SER A 48 9.40 4.52 -7.02
C SER A 48 8.30 4.65 -5.97
N VAL A 49 8.32 5.76 -5.23
CA VAL A 49 7.23 6.12 -4.31
C VAL A 49 5.89 6.27 -5.04
N TRP A 50 5.90 6.69 -6.31
CA TRP A 50 4.69 6.86 -7.12
C TRP A 50 4.17 5.54 -7.67
N GLU A 51 5.05 4.74 -8.26
CA GLU A 51 4.71 3.43 -8.79
C GLU A 51 5.73 2.41 -8.31
N GLY A 52 5.26 1.47 -7.50
CA GLY A 52 6.11 0.47 -6.90
C GLY A 52 5.42 -0.85 -6.68
N ARG A 53 6.25 -1.87 -6.41
CA ARG A 53 5.84 -3.23 -6.12
C ARG A 53 6.66 -3.77 -4.95
N ILE A 54 5.97 -4.39 -4.01
CA ILE A 54 6.54 -5.24 -2.96
C ILE A 54 6.16 -6.68 -3.31
N SER A 55 7.14 -7.58 -3.34
CA SER A 55 6.91 -8.99 -3.69
C SER A 55 6.01 -9.70 -2.68
N GLU A 56 6.19 -9.40 -1.40
CA GLU A 56 5.49 -10.06 -0.31
C GLU A 56 5.45 -9.16 0.92
N VAL A 57 4.31 -9.10 1.60
CA VAL A 57 4.15 -8.52 2.93
C VAL A 57 3.53 -9.58 3.82
N ARG A 58 4.22 -9.97 4.89
CA ARG A 58 3.76 -10.95 5.85
C ARG A 58 3.54 -10.29 7.19
N TYR A 59 2.34 -10.45 7.72
CA TYR A 59 1.95 -9.98 9.04
C TYR A 59 1.32 -11.15 9.80
N GLU A 60 2.02 -11.65 10.82
CA GLU A 60 1.61 -12.82 11.60
C GLU A 60 1.27 -14.04 10.71
N ASN A 61 -0.01 -14.42 10.63
CA ASN A 61 -0.50 -15.55 9.85
C ASN A 61 -1.09 -15.14 8.48
N VAL A 62 -1.02 -13.85 8.14
CA VAL A 62 -1.53 -13.29 6.88
C VAL A 62 -0.36 -12.95 5.97
N GLN A 63 -0.38 -13.52 4.77
CA GLN A 63 0.60 -13.26 3.71
C GLN A 63 -0.11 -12.57 2.55
N LEU A 64 0.38 -11.38 2.18
CA LEU A 64 -0.07 -10.61 1.02
C LEU A 64 1.02 -10.64 -0.04
N ASN A 65 0.73 -11.25 -1.18
CA ASN A 65 1.66 -11.34 -2.30
C ASN A 65 1.44 -10.16 -3.26
N ASP A 66 2.49 -9.78 -3.99
CA ASP A 66 2.44 -8.81 -5.10
C ASP A 66 1.67 -7.52 -4.78
N VAL A 67 2.06 -6.84 -3.69
CA VAL A 67 1.49 -5.54 -3.34
C VAL A 67 2.03 -4.49 -4.29
N THR A 68 1.15 -3.90 -5.09
CA THR A 68 1.46 -2.85 -6.06
C THR A 68 0.69 -1.58 -5.73
N TRP A 69 1.33 -0.43 -5.93
CA TRP A 69 0.68 0.86 -5.80
C TRP A 69 1.03 1.78 -6.96
N GLN A 70 0.10 2.65 -7.29
CA GLN A 70 0.21 3.68 -8.33
C GLN A 70 -0.44 4.96 -7.80
N LEU A 71 0.36 5.97 -7.49
CA LEU A 71 -0.06 7.29 -7.06
C LEU A 71 -0.18 8.21 -8.27
N ASN A 72 -1.20 9.06 -8.29
CA ASN A 72 -1.36 10.08 -9.31
C ASN A 72 -0.81 11.42 -8.81
N GLY A 73 0.36 11.79 -9.34
CA GLY A 73 1.03 13.05 -8.98
C GLY A 73 0.26 14.31 -9.39
N TRP A 74 -0.64 14.24 -10.39
CA TRP A 74 -1.44 15.39 -10.79
C TRP A 74 -2.39 15.86 -9.70
N GLY A 75 -2.87 14.94 -8.86
CA GLY A 75 -3.72 15.28 -7.72
C GLY A 75 -3.02 16.21 -6.72
N LEU A 76 -1.69 16.16 -6.62
CA LEU A 76 -0.96 17.04 -5.69
C LEU A 76 -1.07 18.52 -6.08
N LEU A 77 -1.26 18.83 -7.36
CA LEU A 77 -1.50 20.21 -7.81
C LEU A 77 -2.84 20.75 -7.30
N THR A 78 -3.82 19.88 -7.08
CA THR A 78 -5.12 20.22 -6.50
C THR A 78 -5.17 19.97 -4.99
N GLY A 79 -4.04 19.61 -4.37
CA GLY A 79 -3.96 19.31 -2.94
C GLY A 79 -4.55 17.94 -2.55
N GLN A 80 -4.67 17.01 -3.49
CA GLN A 80 -5.23 15.67 -3.27
C GLN A 80 -4.20 14.59 -3.59
N LEU A 81 -3.78 13.81 -2.59
CA LEU A 81 -2.99 12.63 -2.81
C LEU A 81 -3.91 11.46 -3.15
N GLN A 82 -4.04 11.16 -4.43
CA GLN A 82 -4.85 10.05 -4.93
C GLN A 82 -3.99 8.92 -5.48
N GLY A 83 -4.44 7.69 -5.29
CA GLY A 83 -3.72 6.52 -5.74
C GLY A 83 -4.56 5.27 -5.78
N LYS A 84 -3.95 4.22 -6.32
CA LYS A 84 -4.53 2.89 -6.39
C LYS A 84 -3.57 1.90 -5.78
N VAL A 85 -4.09 1.07 -4.90
CA VAL A 85 -3.38 -0.07 -4.32
C VAL A 85 -4.05 -1.35 -4.78
N ARG A 86 -3.24 -2.34 -5.14
CA ARG A 86 -3.67 -3.69 -5.46
C ARG A 86 -2.73 -4.69 -4.80
N PHE A 87 -3.25 -5.81 -4.35
CA PHE A 87 -2.45 -6.90 -3.79
C PHE A 87 -3.09 -8.23 -4.14
N GLY A 88 -2.27 -9.28 -4.19
CA GLY A 88 -2.65 -10.64 -4.55
C GLY A 88 -3.13 -10.79 -5.98
N SER A 89 -3.27 -12.04 -6.41
CA SER A 89 -3.84 -12.37 -7.72
C SER A 89 -5.32 -12.74 -7.58
N PRO A 90 -6.26 -12.06 -8.29
CA PRO A 90 -7.67 -12.49 -8.33
C PRO A 90 -7.89 -13.88 -8.92
N ARG A 91 -6.85 -14.47 -9.53
CA ARG A 91 -6.89 -15.81 -10.14
C ARG A 91 -6.39 -16.90 -9.20
N ALA A 92 -5.66 -16.54 -8.15
CA ALA A 92 -5.20 -17.49 -7.14
C ALA A 92 -6.29 -17.60 -6.07
N LEU A 93 -6.93 -18.78 -6.00
CA LEU A 93 -8.08 -19.02 -5.12
C LEU A 93 -7.69 -19.16 -3.64
N ASP A 94 -6.41 -19.42 -3.40
CA ASP A 94 -5.76 -19.60 -2.10
C ASP A 94 -5.12 -18.30 -1.57
N GLU A 95 -5.03 -17.26 -2.38
CA GLU A 95 -4.46 -15.97 -2.00
C GLU A 95 -5.53 -14.94 -1.62
N ILE A 96 -5.21 -14.10 -0.64
CA ILE A 96 -5.99 -12.91 -0.34
C ILE A 96 -5.64 -11.86 -1.38
N SER A 97 -6.64 -11.40 -2.13
CA SER A 97 -6.47 -10.36 -3.13
C SER A 97 -7.38 -9.17 -2.86
N GLY A 98 -6.93 -7.99 -3.26
CA GLY A 98 -7.70 -6.78 -3.04
C GLY A 98 -7.27 -5.65 -3.95
N SER A 99 -8.18 -4.72 -4.14
CA SER A 99 -7.90 -3.48 -4.85
C SER A 99 -8.71 -2.36 -4.25
N SER A 100 -8.09 -1.20 -4.07
CA SER A 100 -8.77 -0.01 -3.60
C SER A 100 -8.16 1.22 -4.27
N ASN A 101 -9.03 2.16 -4.62
CA ASN A 101 -8.62 3.52 -4.90
C ASN A 101 -8.73 4.31 -3.60
N PHE A 102 -7.79 5.22 -3.36
CA PHE A 102 -7.83 6.10 -2.21
C PHE A 102 -7.53 7.52 -2.64
N SER A 103 -8.09 8.47 -1.92
CA SER A 103 -7.80 9.89 -2.08
C SER A 103 -7.67 10.53 -0.70
N VAL A 104 -6.64 11.35 -0.51
CA VAL A 104 -6.38 12.07 0.74
C VAL A 104 -6.29 13.54 0.41
N SER A 105 -7.22 14.34 0.93
CA SER A 105 -7.16 15.80 0.86
C SER A 105 -6.09 16.29 1.83
N LEU A 106 -5.05 16.93 1.31
CA LEU A 106 -3.99 17.54 2.10
C LEU A 106 -4.45 18.85 2.76
N LEU A 107 -5.49 19.47 2.21
CA LEU A 107 -6.08 20.72 2.67
C LEU A 107 -7.03 20.50 3.84
N ASP A 108 -7.94 19.54 3.69
CA ASP A 108 -8.99 19.26 4.68
C ASP A 108 -8.64 18.08 5.61
N GLN A 109 -7.47 17.46 5.41
CA GLN A 109 -7.00 16.27 6.14
C GLN A 109 -8.00 15.10 6.13
N ALA A 110 -8.87 15.06 5.11
CA ALA A 110 -9.85 14.02 4.92
C ALA A 110 -9.26 12.89 4.06
N ALA A 111 -9.42 11.65 4.51
CA ALA A 111 -9.08 10.47 3.72
C ALA A 111 -10.38 9.79 3.25
N GLN A 112 -10.43 9.45 1.98
CA GLN A 112 -11.54 8.75 1.33
C GLN A 112 -11.00 7.50 0.64
N LEU A 113 -11.77 6.42 0.73
CA LEU A 113 -11.52 5.18 0.01
C LEU A 113 -12.69 4.94 -0.94
N ASP A 114 -12.35 4.67 -2.20
CA ASP A 114 -13.29 4.38 -3.27
C ASP A 114 -13.05 2.97 -3.80
N ASP A 115 -14.13 2.26 -4.14
CA ASP A 115 -14.10 0.92 -4.77
C ASP A 115 -13.22 -0.11 -4.05
N ALA A 116 -13.17 -0.05 -2.71
CA ALA A 116 -12.42 -1.01 -1.91
C ALA A 116 -13.03 -2.41 -2.04
N THR A 117 -12.31 -3.30 -2.73
CA THR A 117 -12.69 -4.69 -2.95
C THR A 117 -11.68 -5.59 -2.26
N LEU A 118 -12.18 -6.51 -1.43
CA LEU A 118 -11.40 -7.56 -0.78
C LEU A 118 -11.95 -8.92 -1.19
N ARG A 119 -11.07 -9.85 -1.52
CA ARG A 119 -11.39 -11.23 -1.88
C ARG A 119 -10.50 -12.17 -1.07
N PHE A 120 -11.12 -13.16 -0.46
CA PHE A 120 -10.49 -14.19 0.35
C PHE A 120 -11.31 -15.47 0.23
N SER A 121 -10.70 -16.63 0.53
CA SER A 121 -11.39 -17.92 0.45
C SER A 121 -12.34 -18.14 1.62
N VAL A 122 -13.33 -19.02 1.43
CA VAL A 122 -14.27 -19.38 2.50
C VAL A 122 -13.52 -20.07 3.64
N GLU A 123 -12.51 -20.88 3.31
CA GLU A 123 -11.64 -21.55 4.26
C GLU A 123 -10.92 -20.54 5.17
N GLN A 124 -10.40 -19.45 4.60
CA GLN A 124 -9.76 -18.36 5.36
C GLN A 124 -10.77 -17.63 6.27
N ALA A 125 -11.98 -17.38 5.78
CA ALA A 125 -13.04 -16.76 6.58
C ALA A 125 -13.44 -17.65 7.78
N MET A 126 -13.56 -18.96 7.54
CA MET A 126 -13.97 -19.93 8.56
C MET A 126 -12.93 -20.12 9.67
N GLN A 127 -11.64 -19.88 9.42
CA GLN A 127 -10.59 -19.91 10.46
C GLN A 127 -10.72 -18.79 11.50
N GLN A 128 -11.34 -17.66 11.14
CA GLN A 128 -11.56 -16.54 12.06
C GLN A 128 -12.92 -16.63 12.77
N VAL A 129 -13.81 -17.51 12.33
CA VAL A 129 -15.13 -17.69 12.94
C VAL A 129 -15.03 -18.78 14.02
N THR A 130 -15.12 -18.38 15.29
CA THR A 130 -15.35 -19.31 16.39
C THR A 130 -16.73 -19.92 16.24
N LEU A 131 -16.80 -21.13 15.70
CA LEU A 131 -18.05 -21.87 15.60
C LEU A 131 -18.55 -22.22 17.01
N PRO A 132 -19.77 -21.78 17.40
CA PRO A 132 -20.27 -21.98 18.77
C PRO A 132 -20.63 -23.43 19.09
N LEU A 133 -20.54 -24.36 18.14
CA LEU A 133 -20.95 -25.75 18.32
C LEU A 133 -19.90 -26.71 17.77
N PRO A 134 -19.24 -27.53 18.61
CA PRO A 134 -18.48 -28.68 18.13
C PRO A 134 -19.45 -29.70 17.55
N VAL A 135 -19.40 -29.91 16.24
CA VAL A 135 -20.18 -30.97 15.59
C VAL A 135 -19.45 -32.30 15.72
N ASP A 136 -19.76 -33.04 16.80
CA ASP A 136 -19.43 -34.46 16.92
C ASP A 136 -20.46 -35.26 16.11
N ALA A 137 -20.16 -35.50 14.83
CA ALA A 137 -21.00 -36.31 13.95
C ALA A 137 -20.89 -37.80 14.34
N LYS A 138 -21.51 -38.18 15.46
CA LYS A 138 -21.78 -39.59 15.75
C LYS A 138 -22.95 -40.07 14.89
N GLY A 139 -22.61 -40.69 13.76
CA GLY A 139 -23.54 -41.54 13.03
C GLY A 139 -24.11 -42.60 13.98
N ARG A 140 -25.44 -42.74 13.98
CA ARG A 140 -26.18 -43.71 14.79
C ARG A 140 -26.85 -44.73 13.86
N VAL A 141 -26.68 -45.98 14.29
CA VAL A 141 -27.25 -47.28 13.88
C VAL A 141 -26.83 -47.84 12.53
#